data_AF-A0A1H8YNB6-F1
#
_entry.id   AF-A0A1H8YNB6-F1
#
_cell.length_a   1.000
_cell.length_b   1.000
_cell.length_c   1.000
_cell.angle_alpha   90.00
_cell.angle_beta   90.00
_cell.angle_gamma   90.00
#
_symmetry.space_group_name_H-M   'P 1'
#
loop_
_entity.id
_entity.type
_entity.pdbx_description
1 polymer ?
#
loop_
_entity_poly.entity_id
_entity_poly.type
_entity_poly.pdbx_seq_one_letter_code
_entity_poly.pdbx_strand_id
1 'polypeptide(L)'
;MTSGGSDKYYRLLLVENTLLVNYGRRNARGQFQAHRKGTAEAAQRAARDLTNQKNAKGYRLSRDMTVFEVPQHLALALTTPPPGGYGNPAEQVCDEVVTTFKNAALQQETERGEASW
;
A
#
# COMPACT_ATOMS: atom_id res chain seq x y z
N MET A 1 -14.80 -15.08 25.43
CA MET A 1 -15.55 -14.53 24.28
C MET A 1 -14.53 -14.06 23.25
N THR A 2 -14.41 -14.78 22.14
CA THR A 2 -13.52 -14.44 21.03
C THR A 2 -13.98 -13.11 20.46
N SER A 3 -13.17 -12.06 20.64
CA SER A 3 -13.35 -10.79 19.96
C SER A 3 -13.56 -11.08 18.48
N GLY A 4 -14.70 -10.64 17.93
CA GLY A 4 -15.03 -10.75 16.51
C GLY A 4 -14.07 -9.89 15.68
N GLY A 5 -12.80 -10.30 15.63
CA GLY A 5 -11.75 -9.64 14.89
C GLY A 5 -12.15 -9.66 13.43
N SER A 6 -12.43 -8.49 12.87
CA SER A 6 -12.62 -8.38 11.43
C SER A 6 -11.29 -8.74 10.77
N ASP A 7 -11.26 -9.85 10.03
CA ASP A 7 -10.10 -10.23 9.24
C ASP A 7 -9.87 -9.18 8.13
N LYS A 8 -8.85 -8.36 8.35
CA LYS A 8 -8.56 -7.15 7.57
C LYS A 8 -7.09 -7.13 7.22
N TYR A 9 -6.79 -6.54 6.07
CA TYR A 9 -5.43 -6.31 5.62
C TYR A 9 -5.13 -4.81 5.52
N TYR A 10 -3.84 -4.49 5.53
CA TYR A 10 -3.33 -3.15 5.30
C TYR A 10 -2.03 -3.26 4.51
N ARG A 11 -2.02 -2.73 3.28
CA ARG A 11 -0.89 -2.73 2.36
C ARG A 11 -0.44 -1.30 2.13
N LEU A 12 0.87 -1.08 2.26
CA LEU A 12 1.51 0.20 2.07
C LEU A 12 2.43 0.08 0.85
N LEU A 13 2.13 0.82 -0.21
CA LEU A 13 2.92 0.87 -1.43
C LEU A 13 3.50 2.28 -1.57
N LEU A 14 4.81 2.37 -1.71
CA LEU A 14 5.48 3.64 -1.95
C LEU A 14 5.81 3.77 -3.44
N VAL A 15 5.24 4.77 -4.10
CA VAL A 15 5.53 5.11 -5.50
C VAL A 15 6.03 6.54 -5.53
N GLU A 16 7.30 6.75 -5.86
CA GLU A 16 7.97 8.06 -5.78
C GLU A 16 7.82 8.68 -4.37
N ASN A 17 7.19 9.84 -4.27
CA ASN A 17 6.85 10.53 -3.02
C ASN A 17 5.39 10.31 -2.59
N THR A 18 4.69 9.34 -3.16
CA THR A 18 3.28 9.04 -2.85
C THR A 18 3.16 7.71 -2.13
N LEU A 19 2.53 7.74 -0.96
CA LEU A 19 2.16 6.55 -0.21
C LEU A 19 0.74 6.14 -0.59
N LEU A 20 0.60 5.04 -1.34
CA LEU A 20 -0.67 4.40 -1.64
C LEU A 20 -0.99 3.38 -0.55
N VAL A 21 -2.09 3.60 0.14
CA VAL A 21 -2.61 2.74 1.20
C VAL A 21 -3.77 1.94 0.63
N ASN A 22 -3.65 0.62 0.64
CA ASN A 22 -4.74 -0.29 0.29
C ASN A 22 -5.16 -1.09 1.52
N TYR A 23 -6.43 -1.03 1.90
CA TYR A 23 -6.92 -1.67 3.11
C TYR A 23 -8.35 -2.18 2.94
N GLY A 24 -8.68 -3.29 3.61
CA GLY A 24 -9.99 -3.89 3.43
C GLY A 24 -10.16 -5.17 4.22
N ARG A 25 -11.25 -5.89 3.94
CA ARG A 25 -11.42 -7.29 4.37
C ARG A 25 -10.45 -8.16 3.57
N ARG A 26 -9.91 -9.23 4.17
CA ARG A 26 -9.09 -10.21 3.43
C ARG A 26 -9.87 -10.78 2.24
N ASN A 27 -9.18 -11.04 1.12
CA ASN A 27 -9.76 -11.49 -0.14
C ASN A 27 -10.76 -10.53 -0.81
N ALA A 28 -10.85 -9.28 -0.33
CA ALA A 28 -11.59 -8.22 -1.01
C ALA A 28 -10.60 -7.23 -1.64
N ARG A 29 -11.03 -6.53 -2.69
CA ARG A 29 -10.26 -5.43 -3.31
C ARG A 29 -9.85 -4.33 -2.32
N GLY A 30 -10.70 -4.11 -1.32
CA GLY A 30 -10.52 -3.07 -0.31
C GLY A 30 -10.76 -1.67 -0.84
N GLN A 31 -10.27 -0.70 -0.07
CA GLN A 31 -10.31 0.73 -0.35
C GLN A 31 -8.89 1.23 -0.55
N PHE A 32 -8.77 2.37 -1.22
CA PHE A 32 -7.51 3.02 -1.51
C PHE A 32 -7.50 4.45 -0.99
N GLN A 33 -6.36 4.86 -0.47
CA GLN A 33 -6.06 6.26 -0.17
C GLN A 33 -4.64 6.56 -0.60
N ALA A 34 -4.45 7.60 -1.39
CA ALA A 34 -3.12 8.10 -1.73
C ALA A 34 -2.77 9.31 -0.86
N HIS A 35 -1.54 9.30 -0.31
CA HIS A 35 -0.97 10.41 0.44
C HIS A 35 0.29 10.87 -0.26
N ARG A 36 0.19 11.94 -1.07
CA ARG A 36 1.37 12.57 -1.65
C ARG A 36 2.11 13.36 -0.58
N LYS A 37 3.40 13.08 -0.44
CA LYS A 37 4.31 13.85 0.40
C LYS A 37 5.18 14.75 -0.46
N GLY A 38 5.80 15.75 0.16
CA GLY A 38 6.70 16.68 -0.55
C GLY A 38 7.93 15.96 -1.12
N THR A 39 8.47 14.98 -0.41
CA THR A 39 9.68 14.24 -0.79
C THR A 39 9.52 12.73 -0.60
N ALA A 40 10.40 11.95 -1.24
CA ALA A 40 10.45 10.50 -1.09
C ALA A 40 10.74 10.10 0.37
N GLU A 41 11.67 10.79 1.05
CA GLU A 41 12.01 10.52 2.45
C GLU A 41 10.82 10.80 3.38
N ALA A 42 10.03 11.82 3.08
CA ALA A 42 8.81 12.11 3.85
C ALA A 42 7.75 11.00 3.67
N ALA A 43 7.64 10.43 2.47
CA ALA A 43 6.75 9.31 2.19
C ALA A 43 7.25 8.01 2.85
N GLN A 44 8.55 7.74 2.84
CA GLN A 44 9.17 6.63 3.57
C GLN A 44 8.94 6.74 5.09
N ARG A 45 9.15 7.93 5.67
CA ARG A 45 8.86 8.18 7.08
C ARG A 45 7.39 7.92 7.42
N ALA A 46 6.46 8.45 6.61
CA ALA A 46 5.03 8.21 6.81
C ALA A 46 4.65 6.73 6.70
N ALA A 47 5.25 5.98 5.78
CA ALA A 47 5.04 4.55 5.64
C ALA A 47 5.55 3.79 6.88
N ARG A 48 6.73 4.15 7.39
CA ARG A 48 7.30 3.58 8.62
C ARG A 48 6.40 3.86 9.83
N ASP A 49 5.92 5.08 9.98
CA ASP A 49 5.06 5.48 11.09
C ASP A 49 3.73 4.72 11.05
N LEU A 50 3.09 4.62 9.87
CA LEU A 50 1.86 3.85 9.71
C LEU A 50 2.08 2.36 9.99
N THR A 51 3.20 1.79 9.53
CA THR A 51 3.57 0.40 9.82
C THR A 51 3.67 0.17 11.33
N ASN A 52 4.39 1.06 12.04
CA ASN A 52 4.54 0.98 13.50
C ASN A 52 3.19 1.10 14.23
N GLN A 53 2.34 2.04 13.79
CA GLN A 53 1.00 2.22 14.35
C GLN A 53 0.11 0.98 14.15
N LYS A 54 0.18 0.32 13.00
CA LYS A 54 -0.60 -0.90 12.74
C LYS A 54 -0.04 -2.09 13.52
N ASN A 55 1.28 -2.22 13.63
CA ASN A 55 1.92 -3.22 14.48
C ASN A 55 1.49 -3.08 15.95
N ALA A 56 1.47 -1.85 16.48
CA ALA A 56 0.99 -1.58 17.84
C ALA A 56 -0.50 -1.93 18.04
N LYS A 57 -1.29 -1.98 16.95
CA LYS A 57 -2.70 -2.41 16.95
C LYS A 57 -2.87 -3.93 16.78
N GLY A 58 -1.79 -4.70 16.83
CA GLY A 58 -1.83 -6.16 16.71
C GLY A 58 -1.91 -6.68 15.27
N TYR A 59 -1.70 -5.84 14.26
CA TYR A 59 -1.55 -6.33 12.89
C TYR A 59 -0.24 -7.12 12.80
N ARG A 60 -0.31 -8.36 12.31
CA ARG A 60 0.88 -9.12 11.96
C ARG A 60 1.55 -8.45 10.77
N LEU A 61 2.77 -7.95 10.97
CA LEU A 61 3.56 -7.39 9.88
C LEU A 61 4.11 -8.54 9.01
N SER A 62 3.67 -8.62 7.75
CA SER A 62 4.54 -9.15 6.72
C SER A 62 5.46 -8.01 6.28
N ARG A 63 6.77 -8.21 6.39
CA ARG A 63 7.73 -7.24 5.85
C ARG A 63 8.03 -7.66 4.43
N ASP A 64 7.06 -7.44 3.54
CA ASP A 64 7.22 -7.72 2.12
C ASP A 64 7.80 -6.46 1.49
N MET A 65 9.09 -6.23 1.74
CA MET A 65 9.85 -5.13 1.13
C MET A 65 10.19 -5.50 -0.32
N THR A 66 9.15 -5.64 -1.14
CA THR A 66 9.30 -5.90 -2.57
C THR A 66 9.56 -4.60 -3.28
N VAL A 67 10.70 -4.52 -3.97
CA VAL A 67 10.94 -3.45 -4.94
C VAL A 67 10.20 -3.81 -6.22
N PHE A 68 9.46 -2.88 -6.80
CA PHE A 68 8.70 -3.11 -8.03
C PHE A 68 8.78 -1.88 -8.92
N GLU A 69 8.79 -2.09 -10.22
CA GLU A 69 8.80 -1.01 -11.20
C GLU A 69 7.36 -0.66 -11.57
N VAL A 70 7.03 0.63 -11.56
CA VAL A 70 5.70 1.11 -11.93
C VAL A 70 5.79 1.84 -13.27
N PRO A 71 4.92 1.52 -14.25
CA PRO A 71 4.81 2.29 -15.48
C PRO A 71 4.65 3.78 -15.21
N GLN A 72 5.39 4.63 -15.94
CA GLN A 72 5.46 6.07 -15.69
C GLN A 72 4.08 6.74 -15.63
N HIS A 73 3.15 6.33 -16.50
CA HIS A 73 1.80 6.90 -16.54
C HIS A 73 1.01 6.65 -15.23
N LEU A 74 1.20 5.50 -14.58
CA LEU A 74 0.57 5.20 -13.28
C LEU A 74 1.20 6.02 -12.16
N ALA A 75 2.54 6.17 -12.18
CA ALA A 75 3.25 7.00 -11.21
C ALA A 75 2.82 8.48 -11.31
N LEU A 76 2.63 8.99 -12.53
CA LEU A 76 2.10 10.34 -12.77
C LEU A 76 0.66 10.50 -12.26
N ALA A 77 -0.20 9.51 -12.53
CA ALA A 77 -1.58 9.54 -12.05
C ALA A 77 -1.68 9.56 -10.51
N LEU A 78 -0.78 8.84 -9.82
CA LEU A 78 -0.70 8.84 -8.35
C LEU A 78 -0.15 10.14 -7.77
N THR A 79 0.72 10.84 -8.50
CA THR A 79 1.38 12.08 -8.05
C THR A 79 0.65 13.35 -8.47
N THR A 80 -0.47 13.24 -9.17
CA THR A 80 -1.29 14.37 -9.66
C THR A 80 -1.87 15.24 -8.53
N PRO A 81 -2.37 14.72 -7.39
CA PRO A 81 -2.85 15.57 -6.28
C PRO A 81 -1.72 16.43 -5.71
N PRO A 82 -1.99 17.64 -5.16
CA PRO A 82 -0.95 18.46 -4.54
C PRO A 82 -0.36 17.80 -3.27
N PRO A 83 0.91 18.11 -2.90
CA PRO A 83 1.51 17.60 -1.66
C PRO A 83 0.65 17.96 -0.43
N GLY A 84 0.45 17.00 0.48
CA GLY A 84 -0.42 17.17 1.65
C GLY A 84 -1.91 16.95 1.36
N GLY A 85 -2.30 16.80 0.10
CA GLY A 85 -3.64 16.40 -0.31
C GLY A 85 -3.91 14.90 -0.07
N TYR A 86 -5.17 14.59 0.19
CA TYR A 86 -5.72 13.24 0.12
C TYR A 86 -6.47 13.12 -1.20
N GLY A 87 -6.22 12.02 -1.92
CA GLY A 87 -6.97 11.71 -3.13
C GLY A 87 -7.26 10.22 -3.16
N ASN A 88 -8.43 9.87 -3.67
CA ASN A 88 -8.70 8.51 -4.14
C ASN A 88 -8.26 8.50 -5.60
N PRO A 89 -7.13 7.85 -5.95
CA PRO A 89 -6.75 7.72 -7.35
C PRO A 89 -7.82 6.95 -8.09
N ALA A 90 -7.82 7.05 -9.43
CA ALA A 90 -8.71 6.25 -10.24
C ALA A 90 -8.59 4.76 -9.89
N GLU A 91 -9.72 4.07 -9.85
CA GLU A 91 -9.84 2.65 -9.52
C GLU A 91 -8.82 1.80 -10.29
N GLN A 92 -8.79 2.00 -11.61
CA GLN A 92 -7.89 1.30 -12.52
C GLN A 92 -6.40 1.52 -12.18
N VAL A 93 -6.01 2.75 -11.84
CA VAL A 93 -4.61 3.06 -11.46
C VAL A 93 -4.21 2.30 -10.20
N CYS A 94 -5.12 2.25 -9.21
CA CYS A 94 -4.89 1.53 -7.97
C CYS A 94 -4.72 0.03 -8.20
N ASP A 95 -5.61 -0.54 -9.03
CA ASP A 95 -5.64 -1.97 -9.30
C ASP A 95 -4.42 -2.42 -10.11
N GLU A 96 -3.98 -1.64 -11.09
CA GLU A 96 -2.78 -1.92 -11.88
C GLU A 96 -1.49 -1.84 -11.04
N VAL A 97 -1.39 -0.84 -10.14
CA VAL A 97 -0.24 -0.73 -9.21
C VAL A 97 -0.19 -1.90 -8.24
N VAL A 98 -1.33 -2.32 -7.68
CA VAL A 98 -1.38 -3.51 -6.82
C VAL A 98 -1.04 -4.78 -7.60
N THR A 99 -1.55 -4.93 -8.81
CA THR A 99 -1.24 -6.09 -9.67
C THR A 99 0.25 -6.16 -9.97
N THR A 100 0.86 -5.01 -10.28
CA THR A 100 2.31 -4.90 -10.52
C THR A 100 3.11 -5.32 -9.29
N PHE A 101 2.72 -4.84 -8.10
CA PHE A 101 3.34 -5.27 -6.85
C PHE A 101 3.17 -6.78 -6.60
N LYS A 102 1.96 -7.33 -6.78
CA LYS A 102 1.69 -8.76 -6.55
C LYS A 102 2.55 -9.63 -7.47
N ASN A 103 2.65 -9.27 -8.75
CA ASN A 103 3.51 -9.97 -9.71
C ASN A 103 4.99 -9.90 -9.31
N ALA A 104 5.48 -8.73 -8.89
CA ALA A 104 6.84 -8.58 -8.41
C ALA A 104 7.10 -9.39 -7.13
N ALA A 105 6.14 -9.42 -6.20
CA ALA A 105 6.26 -10.16 -4.95
C ALA A 105 6.29 -11.68 -5.18
N LEU A 106 5.49 -12.16 -6.13
CA LEU A 106 5.51 -13.54 -6.60
C LEU A 106 6.86 -13.89 -7.25
N GLN A 107 7.33 -13.06 -8.18
CA GLN A 107 8.60 -13.28 -8.89
C GLN A 107 9.84 -13.24 -7.98
N GLN A 108 9.80 -12.42 -6.94
CA GLN A 108 10.91 -12.27 -5.98
C GLN A 108 10.75 -13.17 -4.75
N GLU A 109 9.70 -14.01 -4.71
CA GLU A 109 9.38 -14.90 -3.59
C GLU A 109 9.29 -14.17 -2.24
N THR A 110 8.89 -12.89 -2.27
CA THR A 110 8.70 -12.08 -1.05
C THR A 110 7.27 -12.15 -0.55
N GLU A 111 6.35 -12.71 -1.32
CA GLU A 111 4.97 -12.90 -0.87
C GLU A 111 4.88 -13.87 0.31
N ARG A 112 4.39 -13.38 1.44
CA ARG A 112 3.88 -14.25 2.50
C ARG A 112 2.40 -14.47 2.24
N GLY A 113 1.96 -15.73 2.22
CA GLY A 113 0.57 -16.12 1.90
C GLY A 113 -0.53 -15.42 2.75
N GLU A 114 -0.18 -14.76 3.85
CA GLU A 114 -1.09 -13.95 4.65
C GLU A 114 -1.15 -12.45 4.26
N ALA A 115 -0.38 -11.98 3.29
CA ALA A 115 -0.24 -10.55 3.00
C ALA A 115 -0.46 -10.17 1.53
N SER A 116 -0.24 -11.12 0.63
CA SER A 116 -0.32 -10.92 -0.83
C SER A 116 -1.70 -11.20 -1.42
N TRP A 117 -2.60 -11.84 -0.67
CA TRP A 117 -3.92 -12.28 -1.14
C TRP A 117 -5.03 -11.32 -0.70
#